data_AF-A0A351E9R9-F1
#
_entry.id   AF-A0A351E9R9-F1
#
_cell.length_a   1.000
_cell.length_b   1.000
_cell.length_c   1.000
_cell.angle_alpha   90.00
_cell.angle_beta   90.00
_cell.angle_gamma   90.00
#
_symmetry.space_group_name_H-M   'P 1'
#
loop_
_entity.id
_entity.type
_entity.pdbx_description
1 polymer ?
#
loop_
_entity_poly.entity_id
_entity_poly.type
_entity_poly.pdbx_seq_one_letter_code
_entity_poly.pdbx_strand_id
1 'polypeptide(L)'
;MMKDPFGGIILNIAFRMLVPFSVVYAVYVLLLGESSPGGGFQAGVVMGFGIVLARLILGEDSILFNIKAKNSLALAGFGTFIYALAGWLTLFGGGKFLDYSFLPFTAEHANELHALGILMIETGVTICVMMTILNIMDALVKRSEDDGSIE
;
A
#
# COMPACT_ATOMS: atom_id res chain seq x y z
N MET A 1 20.64 1.14 -5.21
CA MET A 1 19.91 1.14 -3.91
C MET A 1 20.85 1.78 -2.88
N MET A 2 20.34 2.50 -1.87
CA MET A 2 21.17 3.45 -1.10
C MET A 2 22.18 2.73 -0.19
N LYS A 3 23.47 2.92 -0.49
CA LYS A 3 24.61 2.28 0.21
C LYS A 3 24.84 2.76 1.64
N ASP A 4 24.47 4.00 1.98
CA ASP A 4 24.74 4.60 3.29
C ASP A 4 23.45 5.10 3.98
N PRO A 5 23.32 4.95 5.33
CA PRO A 5 22.20 5.49 6.10
C PRO A 5 22.05 7.00 5.93
N PHE A 6 20.83 7.46 5.63
CA PHE A 6 20.56 8.89 5.47
C PHE A 6 20.44 9.60 6.83
N GLY A 7 21.38 10.52 7.10
CA GLY A 7 21.27 11.54 8.15
C GLY A 7 21.91 11.22 9.50
N GLY A 8 21.83 12.20 10.42
CA GLY A 8 22.45 12.13 11.74
C GLY A 8 21.64 11.32 12.78
N ILE A 9 22.21 11.16 13.98
CA ILE A 9 21.62 10.37 15.07
C ILE A 9 20.18 10.79 15.42
N ILE A 10 19.88 12.09 15.38
CA ILE A 10 18.55 12.63 15.67
C ILE A 10 17.53 12.16 14.63
N LEU A 11 17.92 12.16 13.36
CA LEU A 11 17.05 11.76 12.25
C LEU A 11 16.73 10.26 12.31
N ASN A 12 17.75 9.44 12.62
CA ASN A 12 17.58 8.01 12.83
C ASN A 12 16.59 7.72 13.96
N ILE A 13 16.69 8.43 15.09
CA ILE A 13 15.76 8.26 16.22
C ILE A 13 14.34 8.70 15.82
N ALA A 14 14.20 9.90 15.23
CA ALA A 14 12.91 10.44 14.84
C ALA A 14 12.16 9.52 13.88
N PHE A 15 12.83 9.07 12.83
CA PHE A 15 12.18 8.22 11.85
C PHE A 15 11.90 6.80 12.35
N ARG A 16 12.75 6.24 13.22
CA ARG A 16 12.49 4.93 13.85
C ARG A 16 11.21 4.93 14.71
N MET A 17 10.79 6.10 15.21
CA MET A 17 9.49 6.29 15.84
C MET A 17 8.36 6.54 14.82
N LEU A 18 8.64 7.29 13.75
CA LEU A 18 7.62 7.62 12.74
C LEU A 18 7.18 6.40 11.92
N VAL A 19 8.09 5.50 11.54
CA VAL A 19 7.76 4.31 10.73
C VAL A 19 6.62 3.46 11.34
N PRO A 20 6.71 2.99 12.60
CA PRO A 20 5.62 2.20 13.18
C PRO A 20 4.34 3.01 13.35
N PHE A 21 4.45 4.31 13.67
CA PHE A 21 3.29 5.21 13.76
C PHE A 21 2.58 5.35 12.40
N SER A 22 3.32 5.53 11.30
CA SER A 22 2.78 5.60 9.95
C SER A 22 2.05 4.32 9.57
N VAL A 23 2.59 3.14 9.91
CA VAL A 23 1.92 1.86 9.61
C VAL A 23 0.60 1.72 10.37
N VAL A 24 0.60 2.01 11.68
CA VAL A 24 -0.62 1.96 12.50
C VAL A 24 -1.66 2.97 12.00
N TYR A 25 -1.23 4.18 11.68
CA TYR A 25 -2.12 5.22 11.18
C TYR A 25 -2.69 4.87 9.79
N ALA A 26 -1.89 4.26 8.90
CA ALA A 26 -2.38 3.77 7.61
C ALA A 26 -3.47 2.70 7.78
N VAL A 27 -3.28 1.76 8.72
CA VAL A 27 -4.31 0.74 9.03
C VAL A 27 -5.58 1.39 9.58
N TYR A 28 -5.45 2.39 10.45
CA TYR A 28 -6.60 3.17 10.93
C TYR A 28 -7.35 3.86 9.78
N VAL A 29 -6.64 4.54 8.86
CA VAL A 29 -7.24 5.21 7.70
C VAL A 29 -7.93 4.24 6.75
N LEU A 30 -7.39 3.02 6.60
CA LEU A 30 -8.01 1.96 5.81
C LEU A 30 -9.31 1.46 6.46
N LEU A 31 -9.27 1.12 7.77
CA LEU A 31 -10.41 0.53 8.45
C LEU A 31 -11.58 1.50 8.64
N LEU A 32 -11.30 2.79 8.83
CA LEU A 32 -12.33 3.82 9.02
C LEU A 32 -12.67 4.58 7.73
N GLY A 33 -12.12 4.17 6.58
CA GLY A 33 -12.29 4.86 5.30
C GLY A 33 -13.74 5.05 4.85
N GLU A 34 -14.62 4.10 5.19
CA GLU A 34 -16.04 4.18 4.86
C GLU A 34 -16.81 5.23 5.70
N SER A 35 -16.38 5.46 6.95
CA SER A 35 -17.12 6.27 7.93
C SER A 35 -16.50 7.64 8.21
N SER A 36 -15.27 7.87 7.77
CA SER A 36 -14.47 9.07 7.98
C SER A 36 -13.78 9.49 6.68
N PRO A 37 -13.39 10.76 6.49
CA PRO A 37 -12.45 11.13 5.44
C PRO A 37 -11.20 10.23 5.51
N GLY A 38 -10.94 9.50 4.44
CA GLY A 38 -10.08 8.32 4.53
C GLY A 38 -10.03 7.50 3.25
N GLY A 39 -9.62 6.24 3.43
CA GLY A 39 -9.80 5.18 2.44
C GLY A 39 -8.51 4.57 1.91
N GLY A 40 -8.68 3.61 1.01
CA GLY A 40 -7.58 2.75 0.54
C GLY A 40 -6.42 3.50 -0.11
N PHE A 41 -6.70 4.55 -0.89
CA PHE A 41 -5.64 5.34 -1.52
C PHE A 41 -4.77 6.05 -0.47
N GLN A 42 -5.40 6.73 0.48
CA GLN A 42 -4.71 7.51 1.50
C GLN A 42 -3.92 6.60 2.45
N ALA A 43 -4.51 5.47 2.85
CA ALA A 43 -3.82 4.44 3.61
C ALA A 43 -2.57 3.92 2.87
N GLY A 44 -2.69 3.64 1.57
CA GLY A 44 -1.59 3.19 0.73
C GLY A 44 -0.47 4.23 0.62
N VAL A 45 -0.82 5.51 0.52
CA VAL A 45 0.17 6.62 0.52
C VAL A 45 0.94 6.67 1.83
N VAL A 46 0.24 6.69 2.97
CA VAL A 46 0.88 6.76 4.30
C VAL A 46 1.77 5.54 4.55
N MET A 47 1.29 4.34 4.20
CA MET A 47 2.07 3.11 4.35
C MET A 47 3.30 3.10 3.44
N GLY A 48 3.14 3.53 2.18
CA GLY A 48 4.24 3.69 1.23
C GLY A 48 5.31 4.65 1.77
N PHE A 49 4.92 5.82 2.27
CA PHE A 49 5.84 6.76 2.91
C PHE A 49 6.57 6.17 4.10
N GLY A 50 5.88 5.44 4.99
CA GLY A 50 6.50 4.75 6.12
C GLY A 50 7.61 3.78 5.68
N ILE A 51 7.38 3.02 4.61
CA ILE A 51 8.38 2.09 4.06
C ILE A 51 9.53 2.84 3.38
N VAL A 52 9.26 3.90 2.63
CA VAL A 52 10.29 4.76 2.01
C VAL A 52 11.22 5.33 3.10
N LEU A 53 10.65 5.86 4.19
CA LEU A 53 11.42 6.32 5.34
C LEU A 53 12.27 5.20 5.95
N ALA A 54 11.69 4.02 6.14
CA ALA A 54 12.41 2.86 6.66
C ALA A 54 13.64 2.51 5.79
N ARG A 55 13.49 2.54 4.46
CA ARG A 55 14.58 2.30 3.49
C ARG A 55 15.67 3.39 3.55
N LEU A 56 15.31 4.66 3.75
CA LEU A 56 16.25 5.77 3.88
C LEU A 56 17.15 5.65 5.12
N ILE A 57 16.60 5.17 6.23
CA ILE A 57 17.32 5.07 7.52
C ILE A 57 18.19 3.82 7.59
N LEU A 58 17.61 2.68 7.21
CA LEU A 58 18.21 1.37 7.48
C LEU A 58 19.21 0.96 6.40
N GLY A 59 19.23 1.66 5.26
CA GLY A 59 20.09 1.30 4.13
C GLY A 59 19.74 -0.06 3.54
N GLU A 60 20.65 -0.61 2.73
CA GLU A 60 20.44 -1.85 1.96
C GLU A 60 20.20 -3.10 2.82
N ASP A 61 20.64 -3.09 4.07
CA ASP A 61 20.70 -4.28 4.95
C ASP A 61 19.35 -4.68 5.56
N SER A 62 18.30 -3.87 5.42
CA SER A 62 16.98 -4.20 5.97
C SER A 62 16.19 -5.15 5.08
N ILE A 63 16.30 -6.45 5.34
CA ILE A 63 15.52 -7.51 4.67
C ILE A 63 13.99 -7.27 4.79
N LEU A 64 13.54 -6.67 5.89
CA LEU A 64 12.11 -6.49 6.20
C LEU A 64 11.40 -5.49 5.26
N PHE A 65 12.08 -4.46 4.79
CA PHE A 65 11.49 -3.39 3.97
C PHE A 65 12.01 -3.39 2.53
N ASN A 66 12.93 -4.29 2.21
CA ASN A 66 13.54 -4.40 0.89
C ASN A 66 12.76 -5.36 -0.03
N ILE A 67 11.68 -4.81 -0.60
CA ILE A 67 10.87 -5.47 -1.62
C ILE A 67 11.53 -5.21 -2.98
N LYS A 68 11.96 -6.28 -3.66
CA LYS A 68 12.52 -6.21 -5.02
C LYS A 68 11.51 -5.55 -5.99
N ALA A 69 12.00 -4.70 -6.89
CA ALA A 69 11.17 -4.00 -7.89
C ALA A 69 10.20 -4.93 -8.66
N LYS A 70 10.67 -6.12 -9.09
CA LYS A 70 9.79 -7.11 -9.76
C LYS A 70 8.61 -7.54 -8.89
N ASN A 71 8.85 -7.77 -7.60
CA ASN A 71 7.82 -8.19 -6.67
C ASN A 71 6.87 -7.03 -6.35
N SER A 72 7.40 -5.82 -6.21
CA SER A 72 6.59 -4.62 -6.00
C SER A 72 5.63 -4.39 -7.16
N LEU A 73 6.10 -4.49 -8.41
CA LEU A 73 5.22 -4.38 -9.59
C LEU A 73 4.14 -5.47 -9.63
N ALA A 74 4.50 -6.73 -9.32
CA ALA A 74 3.55 -7.82 -9.26
C ALA A 74 2.50 -7.62 -8.15
N LEU A 75 2.92 -7.15 -6.98
CA LEU A 75 2.02 -6.84 -5.86
C LEU A 75 1.13 -5.64 -6.17
N ALA A 76 1.61 -4.65 -6.91
CA ALA A 76 0.79 -3.54 -7.38
C ALA A 76 -0.35 -4.03 -8.27
N GLY A 77 -0.01 -4.88 -9.26
CA GLY A 77 -1.00 -5.55 -10.12
C GLY A 77 -1.95 -6.45 -9.34
N PHE A 78 -1.46 -7.17 -8.32
CA PHE A 78 -2.27 -7.99 -7.44
C PHE A 78 -3.28 -7.16 -6.63
N GLY A 79 -2.88 -5.98 -6.14
CA GLY A 79 -3.79 -5.04 -5.48
C GLY A 79 -4.94 -4.59 -6.41
N THR A 80 -4.62 -4.24 -7.65
CA THR A 80 -5.63 -3.93 -8.68
C THR A 80 -6.50 -5.14 -9.02
N PHE A 81 -5.91 -6.35 -9.01
CA PHE A 81 -6.65 -7.59 -9.23
C PHE A 81 -7.67 -7.85 -8.12
N ILE A 82 -7.36 -7.58 -6.85
CA ILE A 82 -8.33 -7.69 -5.74
C ILE A 82 -9.56 -6.79 -5.99
N TYR A 83 -9.34 -5.56 -6.45
CA TYR A 83 -10.43 -4.64 -6.81
C TYR A 83 -11.32 -5.24 -7.91
N ALA A 84 -10.71 -5.74 -9.00
CA ALA A 84 -11.44 -6.34 -10.11
C ALA A 84 -12.17 -7.64 -9.68
N LEU A 85 -11.53 -8.43 -8.83
CA LEU A 85 -12.07 -9.67 -8.27
C LEU A 85 -13.35 -9.39 -7.46
N ALA A 86 -13.36 -8.35 -6.63
CA ALA A 86 -14.57 -7.96 -5.89
C ALA A 86 -15.75 -7.70 -6.84
N GLY A 87 -15.52 -7.01 -7.95
CA GLY A 87 -16.53 -6.78 -8.98
C GLY A 87 -16.94 -8.06 -9.72
N TRP A 88 -16.01 -8.96 -10.04
CA TRP A 88 -16.35 -10.26 -10.63
C TRP A 88 -17.15 -11.16 -9.69
N LEU A 89 -16.85 -11.17 -8.39
CA LEU A 89 -17.63 -11.91 -7.41
C LEU A 89 -19.09 -11.47 -7.40
N THR A 90 -19.36 -10.16 -7.46
CA THR A 90 -20.73 -9.63 -7.55
C THR A 90 -21.45 -9.99 -8.86
N LEU A 91 -20.71 -10.07 -9.98
CA LEU A 91 -21.27 -10.52 -11.26
C LEU A 91 -21.60 -12.01 -11.26
N PHE A 92 -20.73 -12.85 -10.70
CA PHE A 92 -21.01 -14.29 -10.57
C PHE A 92 -22.16 -14.58 -9.62
N GLY A 93 -22.42 -13.71 -8.64
CA GLY A 93 -23.60 -13.73 -7.79
C GLY A 93 -24.90 -13.33 -8.50
N GLY A 94 -24.86 -12.92 -9.78
CA GLY A 94 -26.02 -12.48 -10.55
C GLY A 94 -26.35 -10.99 -10.42
N GLY A 95 -25.50 -10.22 -9.72
CA GLY A 95 -25.62 -8.77 -9.57
C GLY A 95 -24.97 -7.98 -10.70
N LYS A 96 -24.88 -6.65 -10.51
CA LYS A 96 -24.06 -5.78 -11.36
C LYS A 96 -22.63 -5.70 -10.82
N PHE A 97 -21.69 -5.25 -11.65
CA PHE A 97 -20.30 -5.06 -11.23
C PHE A 97 -20.23 -4.08 -10.04
N LEU A 98 -19.60 -4.52 -8.94
CA LEU A 98 -19.50 -3.82 -7.65
C LEU A 98 -20.85 -3.60 -6.94
N ASP A 99 -21.89 -4.36 -7.29
CA ASP A 99 -23.10 -4.43 -6.48
C ASP A 99 -22.88 -5.38 -5.30
N TYR A 100 -22.39 -4.84 -4.19
CA TYR A 100 -21.98 -5.61 -3.02
C TYR A 100 -23.10 -6.43 -2.38
N SER A 101 -24.36 -6.13 -2.68
CA SER A 101 -25.53 -6.92 -2.25
C SER A 101 -25.48 -8.37 -2.74
N PHE A 102 -24.71 -8.64 -3.80
CA PHE A 102 -24.56 -9.95 -4.44
C PHE A 102 -23.20 -10.61 -4.14
N LEU A 103 -22.45 -10.12 -3.15
CA LEU A 103 -21.24 -10.81 -2.70
C LEU A 103 -21.58 -12.19 -2.12
N PRO A 104 -20.76 -13.23 -2.38
CA PRO A 104 -21.03 -14.61 -1.96
C PRO A 104 -20.76 -14.87 -0.47
N PHE A 105 -20.86 -13.85 0.38
CA PHE A 105 -20.63 -13.95 1.83
C PHE A 105 -21.96 -13.92 2.58
N THR A 106 -22.05 -14.67 3.68
CA THR A 106 -23.21 -14.64 4.56
C THR A 106 -23.11 -13.44 5.50
N ALA A 107 -23.98 -12.44 5.34
CA ALA A 107 -24.18 -11.37 6.31
C ALA A 107 -25.65 -11.28 6.68
N GLU A 108 -25.94 -10.90 7.93
CA GLU A 108 -27.32 -10.77 8.41
C GLU A 108 -27.98 -9.48 7.87
N HIS A 109 -27.17 -8.44 7.59
CA HIS A 109 -27.63 -7.16 7.09
C HIS A 109 -26.92 -6.76 5.79
N ALA A 110 -27.67 -6.17 4.84
CA ALA A 110 -27.11 -5.69 3.57
C ALA A 110 -26.00 -4.63 3.76
N ASN A 111 -26.08 -3.83 4.83
CA ASN A 111 -25.08 -2.82 5.16
C ASN A 111 -23.71 -3.41 5.52
N GLU A 112 -23.69 -4.57 6.18
CA GLU A 112 -22.45 -5.27 6.54
C GLU A 112 -21.75 -5.80 5.28
N LEU A 113 -22.53 -6.31 4.33
CA LEU A 113 -22.04 -6.81 3.05
C LEU A 113 -21.44 -5.68 2.20
N HIS A 114 -22.09 -4.50 2.24
CA HIS A 114 -21.57 -3.29 1.61
C HIS A 114 -20.24 -2.85 2.23
N ALA A 115 -20.17 -2.72 3.56
CA ALA A 115 -18.97 -2.33 4.28
C ALA A 115 -17.79 -3.29 3.99
N LEU A 116 -18.06 -4.59 3.97
CA LEU A 116 -17.06 -5.60 3.64
C LEU A 116 -16.59 -5.50 2.18
N GLY A 117 -17.50 -5.23 1.24
CA GLY A 117 -17.18 -5.00 -0.16
C GLY A 117 -16.29 -3.77 -0.37
N ILE A 118 -16.60 -2.66 0.32
CA ILE A 118 -15.78 -1.45 0.35
C ILE A 118 -14.40 -1.76 0.92
N LEU A 119 -14.33 -2.36 2.12
CA LEU A 119 -13.06 -2.69 2.75
C LEU A 119 -12.18 -3.61 1.88
N MET A 120 -12.79 -4.56 1.16
CA MET A 120 -12.09 -5.44 0.22
C MET A 120 -11.44 -4.66 -0.91
N ILE A 121 -12.19 -3.76 -1.58
CA ILE A 121 -11.63 -2.96 -2.68
C ILE A 121 -10.57 -1.99 -2.17
N GLU A 122 -10.78 -1.39 -1.00
CA GLU A 122 -9.84 -0.43 -0.41
C GLU A 122 -8.54 -1.10 0.02
N THR A 123 -8.60 -2.34 0.49
CA THR A 123 -7.41 -3.15 0.79
C THR A 123 -6.60 -3.40 -0.49
N GLY A 124 -7.27 -3.76 -1.60
CA GLY A 124 -6.62 -3.91 -2.91
C GLY A 124 -5.95 -2.61 -3.39
N VAL A 125 -6.66 -1.48 -3.29
CA VAL A 125 -6.15 -0.15 -3.64
C VAL A 125 -4.95 0.23 -2.76
N THR A 126 -5.01 -0.04 -1.46
CA THR A 126 -3.91 0.23 -0.50
C THR A 126 -2.63 -0.45 -0.93
N ILE A 127 -2.70 -1.75 -1.25
CA ILE A 127 -1.56 -2.54 -1.71
C ILE A 127 -1.03 -1.97 -3.03
N CYS A 128 -1.93 -1.69 -3.98
CA CYS A 128 -1.58 -1.14 -5.28
C CYS A 128 -0.80 0.17 -5.17
N VAL A 129 -1.34 1.12 -4.40
CA VAL A 129 -0.76 2.46 -4.21
C VAL A 129 0.58 2.38 -3.49
N MET A 130 0.65 1.64 -2.37
CA MET A 130 1.88 1.46 -1.61
C MET A 130 3.00 0.93 -2.50
N MET A 131 2.74 -0.15 -3.25
CA MET A 131 3.74 -0.78 -4.11
C MET A 131 4.12 0.11 -5.30
N THR A 132 3.16 0.87 -5.85
CA THR A 132 3.44 1.85 -6.90
C THR A 132 4.41 2.93 -6.42
N ILE A 133 4.22 3.46 -5.21
CA ILE A 133 5.14 4.44 -4.60
C ILE A 133 6.55 3.85 -4.47
N LEU A 134 6.66 2.60 -4.00
CA LEU A 134 7.97 1.93 -3.88
C LEU A 134 8.64 1.72 -5.25
N ASN A 135 7.87 1.35 -6.28
CA ASN A 135 8.39 1.23 -7.65
C ASN A 135 8.89 2.57 -8.18
N ILE A 136 8.16 3.66 -7.94
CA ILE A 136 8.58 5.00 -8.35
C ILE A 136 9.89 5.37 -7.64
N MET A 137 9.97 5.14 -6.32
CA MET A 137 11.20 5.40 -5.55
C MET A 137 12.38 4.58 -6.11
N ASP A 138 12.20 3.29 -6.35
CA ASP A 138 13.26 2.42 -6.90
C ASP A 138 13.69 2.87 -8.31
N ALA A 139 12.75 3.32 -9.15
CA ALA A 139 13.05 3.85 -10.48
C ALA A 139 13.83 5.18 -10.42
N LEU A 140 13.48 6.07 -9.49
CA LEU A 140 14.19 7.33 -9.27
C LEU A 140 15.61 7.11 -8.76
N VAL A 141 15.79 6.22 -7.78
CA VAL A 141 17.11 5.87 -7.24
C VAL A 141 17.99 5.26 -8.34
N LYS A 142 17.46 4.30 -9.10
CA LYS A 142 18.21 3.68 -10.20
C LYS A 142 18.68 4.71 -11.23
N ARG A 143 17.79 5.64 -11.63
CA ARG A 143 18.13 6.70 -12.57
C ARG A 143 19.24 7.63 -12.03
N SER A 144 19.20 7.96 -10.74
CA SER A 144 20.25 8.80 -10.12
C SER A 144 21.63 8.13 -10.09
N GLU A 145 21.68 6.80 -9.95
CA GLU A 145 22.92 6.04 -10.01
C GLU A 145 23.48 5.98 -11.44
N ASP A 146 22.60 5.80 -12.43
CA ASP A 146 22.99 5.79 -13.84
C ASP A 146 23.55 7.17 -14.25
N ASP A 147 22.89 8.27 -13.87
CA ASP A 147 23.34 9.65 -14.19
C ASP A 147 24.67 10.00 -13.49
N GLY A 148 24.88 9.58 -12.24
CA GLY A 148 26.12 9.80 -11.48
C GLY A 148 27.31 8.91 -11.87
N SER A 149 27.08 7.89 -12.71
CA SER A 149 28.14 7.02 -13.26
C SER A 149 28.74 7.54 -14.57
N ILE A 150 28.18 8.62 -15.11
CA ILE A 150 28.60 9.26 -16.37
C ILE A 150 29.57 10.44 -16.10
N GLU A 151 29.72 10.88 -14.84
CA GLU A 151 30.79 11.80 -14.39
C GLU A 151 31.99 11.04 -13.81
#